data_AF-A0A936JCZ4-F1
#
_entry.id   AF-A0A936JCZ4-F1
#
_cell.length_a   1.000
_cell.length_b   1.000
_cell.length_c   1.000
_cell.angle_alpha   90.00
_cell.angle_beta   90.00
_cell.angle_gamma   90.00
#
_symmetry.space_group_name_H-M   'P 1'
#
loop_
_entity.id
_entity.type
_entity.pdbx_description
1 polymer ?
#
loop_
_entity_poly.entity_id
_entity_poly.type
_entity_poly.pdbx_seq_one_letter_code
_entity_poly.pdbx_strand_id
1 'polypeptide(L)'
;MRADQPGVTIVPMPETAFVPEVPHARIQLQDVAIDAASLLPGDGYDTYVKPFRTLEDIHVTAAVLAYLLREARARGWPADLRERLAAGLSTLAMVAQSHRDAPTTHVALAGALHWAAALYDEAGALWATTPEDPASRRWLRDAPLFSVAASARQQRAARAWEQLQA
;
A
#
# COMPACT_ATOMS: atom_id res chain seq x y z
N MET A 1 24.14 -2.37 5.16
CA MET A 1 24.09 -1.08 5.89
C MET A 1 23.27 -1.27 7.15
N ARG A 2 23.79 -0.81 8.29
CA ARG A 2 23.06 -0.78 9.57
C ARG A 2 22.66 0.64 9.93
N ALA A 3 21.60 0.80 10.71
CA ALA A 3 21.10 2.12 11.13
C ALA A 3 22.08 2.87 12.07
N ASP A 4 22.92 2.13 12.79
CA ASP A 4 23.88 2.62 13.79
C ASP A 4 25.31 2.77 13.25
N GLN A 5 25.53 2.56 11.95
CA GLN A 5 26.88 2.58 11.39
C GLN A 5 27.40 4.01 11.17
N PRO A 6 28.73 4.23 11.23
CA PRO A 6 29.34 5.53 10.93
C PRO A 6 28.90 6.09 9.57
N GLY A 7 28.65 7.39 9.52
CA GLY A 7 28.18 8.08 8.31
C GLY A 7 26.66 8.04 8.09
N VAL A 8 25.90 7.27 8.88
CA VAL A 8 24.43 7.25 8.83
C VAL A 8 23.88 8.15 9.93
N THR A 9 23.11 9.17 9.53
CA THR A 9 22.38 10.05 10.46
C THR A 9 20.89 9.91 10.18
N ILE A 10 20.13 9.52 11.20
CA ILE A 10 18.66 9.47 11.16
C ILE A 10 18.13 10.74 11.82
N VAL A 11 17.46 11.57 11.03
CA VAL A 11 16.87 12.84 11.49
C VAL A 11 15.35 12.65 11.57
N PRO A 12 14.76 12.56 12.78
CA PRO A 12 13.31 12.47 12.93
C PRO A 12 12.61 13.62 12.22
N MET A 13 11.49 13.34 11.55
CA MET A 13 10.66 14.34 10.90
C MET A 13 9.41 14.63 11.72
N PRO A 14 8.80 15.83 11.59
CA PRO A 14 7.51 16.13 12.22
C PRO A 14 6.46 15.12 11.81
N GLU A 15 5.47 14.85 12.66
CA GLU A 15 4.37 13.92 12.34
C GLU A 15 3.66 14.28 11.01
N THR A 16 3.25 13.26 10.26
CA THR A 16 2.46 13.44 9.03
C THR A 16 1.01 13.80 9.35
N ALA A 17 0.34 14.46 8.41
CA ALA A 17 -1.08 14.80 8.54
C ALA A 17 -2.01 13.57 8.58
N PHE A 18 -1.55 12.45 8.01
CA PHE A 18 -2.18 11.13 8.10
C PHE A 18 -1.23 10.17 8.81
N VAL A 19 -1.76 9.25 9.61
CA VAL A 19 -1.03 8.23 10.38
C VAL A 19 0.14 8.82 11.21
N PRO A 20 -0.09 9.88 12.02
CA PRO A 20 0.94 10.48 12.87
C PRO A 20 1.55 9.51 13.88
N GLU A 21 0.85 8.41 14.19
CA GLU A 21 1.34 7.36 15.08
C GLU A 21 2.51 6.55 14.50
N VAL A 22 2.81 6.68 13.20
CA VAL A 22 3.96 6.04 12.55
C VAL A 22 5.09 7.06 12.40
N PRO A 23 6.18 6.95 13.19
CA PRO A 23 7.32 7.83 13.06
C PRO A 23 7.97 7.69 11.69
N HIS A 24 8.37 8.82 11.11
CA HIS A 24 9.20 8.83 9.91
C HIS A 24 10.41 9.74 10.09
N ALA A 25 11.44 9.48 9.30
CA ALA A 25 12.71 10.18 9.42
C ALA A 25 13.33 10.39 8.05
N ARG A 26 14.16 11.43 7.95
CA ARG A 26 15.11 11.60 6.86
C ARG A 26 16.38 10.84 7.22
N ILE A 27 16.92 10.09 6.27
CA ILE A 27 18.21 9.42 6.43
C ILE A 27 19.25 10.22 5.62
N GLN A 28 20.32 10.64 6.28
CA GLN A 28 21.51 11.22 5.65
C GLN A 28 22.62 10.18 5.64
N LEU A 29 23.25 9.99 4.48
CA LEU A 29 24.33 9.03 4.26
C LEU A 29 25.56 9.82 3.79
N GLN A 30 26.59 9.88 4.63
CA GLN A 30 27.85 10.58 4.34
C GLN A 30 29.03 9.62 4.55
N ASP A 31 29.80 9.35 3.49
CA ASP A 31 30.98 8.47 3.53
C ASP A 31 30.74 7.11 4.21
N VAL A 32 29.53 6.58 3.99
CA VAL A 32 29.10 5.32 4.58
C VAL A 32 29.87 4.17 3.93
N ALA A 33 30.68 3.48 4.72
CA ALA A 33 31.35 2.27 4.27
C ALA A 33 30.33 1.15 3.99
N ILE A 34 30.37 0.59 2.78
CA ILE A 34 29.50 -0.51 2.35
C ILE A 34 30.39 -1.70 1.96
N ASP A 35 30.10 -2.86 2.55
CA ASP A 35 30.67 -4.13 2.10
C ASP A 35 30.11 -4.48 0.72
N ALA A 36 30.98 -4.88 -0.22
CA ALA A 36 30.58 -5.35 -1.53
C ALA A 36 29.56 -6.50 -1.44
N ALA A 37 29.64 -7.36 -0.41
CA ALA A 37 28.65 -8.42 -0.18
C ALA A 37 27.25 -7.90 0.20
N SER A 38 27.14 -6.63 0.63
CA SER A 38 25.86 -5.97 0.91
C SER A 38 25.22 -5.32 -0.33
N LEU A 39 25.89 -5.32 -1.48
CA LEU A 39 25.35 -4.78 -2.72
C LEU A 39 24.48 -5.82 -3.41
N LEU A 40 23.22 -5.45 -3.65
CA LEU A 40 22.31 -6.26 -4.44
C LEU A 40 22.74 -6.20 -5.92
N PRO A 41 22.77 -7.34 -6.64
CA PRO A 41 23.21 -7.37 -8.04
C PRO A 41 22.18 -6.76 -9.00
N GLY A 42 22.64 -6.28 -10.16
CA GLY A 42 21.77 -5.76 -11.21
C GLY A 42 21.28 -4.33 -10.96
N ASP A 43 20.24 -3.94 -11.68
CA ASP A 43 19.68 -2.58 -11.57
C ASP A 43 18.75 -2.47 -10.36
N GLY A 44 19.06 -1.55 -9.45
CA GLY A 44 18.31 -1.30 -8.21
C GLY A 44 16.83 -0.96 -8.44
N TYR A 45 16.55 -0.21 -9.51
CA TYR A 45 15.22 0.30 -9.79
C TYR A 45 14.34 -0.77 -10.44
N ASP A 46 14.85 -1.41 -11.49
CA ASP A 46 14.12 -2.41 -12.26
C ASP A 46 14.00 -3.74 -11.53
N THR A 47 15.08 -4.20 -10.89
CA THR A 47 15.13 -5.53 -10.27
C THR A 47 14.47 -5.56 -8.89
N TYR A 48 14.47 -4.43 -8.17
CA TYR A 48 14.01 -4.39 -6.77
C TYR A 48 12.87 -3.40 -6.54
N VAL A 49 13.03 -2.13 -6.91
CA VAL A 49 12.02 -1.09 -6.60
C VAL A 49 10.70 -1.35 -7.31
N LYS A 50 10.71 -1.68 -8.61
CA LYS A 50 9.48 -1.96 -9.37
C LYS A 50 8.71 -3.19 -8.83
N PRO A 51 9.31 -4.38 -8.65
CA PRO A 51 8.62 -5.53 -8.06
C PRO A 51 8.15 -5.27 -6.62
N PHE A 52 8.96 -4.56 -5.83
CA PHE A 52 8.59 -4.19 -4.46
C PHE A 52 7.32 -3.34 -4.43
N ARG A 53 7.19 -2.31 -5.28
CA ARG A 53 5.97 -1.49 -5.36
C ARG A 53 4.72 -2.31 -5.67
N THR A 54 4.85 -3.35 -6.48
CA THR A 54 3.73 -4.27 -6.76
C THR A 54 3.35 -5.08 -5.52
N LEU A 55 4.33 -5.61 -4.79
CA LEU A 55 4.09 -6.30 -3.51
C LEU A 55 3.50 -5.37 -2.45
N GLU A 56 4.03 -4.15 -2.35
CA GLU A 56 3.58 -3.13 -1.41
C GLU A 56 2.12 -2.77 -1.68
N ASP A 57 1.75 -2.46 -2.91
CA ASP A 57 0.35 -2.16 -3.27
C ASP A 57 -0.59 -3.33 -2.93
N ILE A 58 -0.18 -4.57 -3.19
CA ILE A 58 -0.99 -5.77 -2.88
C ILE A 58 -1.18 -5.91 -1.38
N HIS A 59 -0.10 -5.92 -0.60
CA HIS A 59 -0.15 -6.28 0.81
C HIS A 59 -0.66 -5.14 1.69
N VAL A 60 -0.35 -3.88 1.37
CA VAL A 60 -0.93 -2.73 2.07
C VAL A 60 -2.43 -2.68 1.84
N THR A 61 -2.89 -2.84 0.59
CA THR A 61 -4.33 -2.87 0.29
C THR A 61 -5.01 -4.05 0.99
N ALA A 62 -4.42 -5.24 0.97
CA ALA A 62 -4.96 -6.40 1.67
C ALA A 62 -5.07 -6.17 3.18
N ALA A 63 -4.06 -5.53 3.80
CA ALA A 63 -4.11 -5.18 5.22
C ALA A 63 -5.28 -4.24 5.55
N VAL A 64 -5.51 -3.22 4.71
CA VAL A 64 -6.63 -2.27 4.90
C VAL A 64 -7.98 -2.98 4.71
N LEU A 65 -8.15 -3.81 3.67
CA LEU A 65 -9.40 -4.57 3.48
C LEU A 65 -9.64 -5.57 4.63
N ALA A 66 -8.60 -6.21 5.15
CA ALA A 66 -8.71 -7.11 6.30
C ALA A 66 -9.11 -6.35 7.58
N TYR A 67 -8.54 -5.17 7.80
CA TYR A 67 -8.94 -4.27 8.88
C TYR A 67 -10.42 -3.89 8.75
N LEU A 68 -10.85 -3.45 7.57
CA LEU A 68 -12.24 -3.11 7.31
C LEU A 68 -13.18 -4.31 7.49
N LEU A 69 -12.80 -5.50 7.06
CA LEU A 69 -13.61 -6.71 7.26
C LEU A 69 -13.78 -7.03 8.75
N ARG A 70 -12.72 -6.89 9.56
CA ARG A 70 -12.80 -7.03 11.01
C ARG A 70 -13.78 -6.02 11.61
N GLU A 71 -13.65 -4.74 11.25
CA GLU A 71 -14.50 -3.66 11.76
C GLU A 71 -15.96 -3.85 11.32
N ALA A 72 -16.19 -4.19 10.06
CA ALA A 72 -17.52 -4.48 9.52
C ALA A 72 -18.22 -5.62 10.28
N ARG A 73 -17.47 -6.66 10.65
CA ARG A 73 -18.00 -7.76 11.48
C ARG A 73 -18.30 -7.31 12.90
N ALA A 74 -17.40 -6.56 13.54
CA ALA A 74 -17.56 -6.12 14.92
C ALA A 74 -18.72 -5.13 15.09
N ARG A 75 -18.98 -4.31 14.06
CA ARG A 75 -19.98 -3.23 14.09
C ARG A 75 -21.33 -3.62 13.48
N GLY A 76 -21.45 -4.82 12.91
CA GLY A 76 -22.66 -5.25 12.23
C GLY A 76 -22.95 -4.44 10.96
N TRP A 77 -21.93 -4.01 10.23
CA TRP A 77 -22.09 -3.34 8.94
C TRP A 77 -22.73 -4.27 7.89
N PRO A 78 -23.23 -3.71 6.78
CA PRO A 78 -23.98 -4.47 5.77
C PRO A 78 -23.30 -5.77 5.33
N ALA A 79 -24.10 -6.81 5.08
CA ALA A 79 -23.60 -8.12 4.69
C ALA A 79 -22.90 -8.08 3.32
N ASP A 80 -23.47 -7.36 2.37
CA ASP A 80 -22.92 -7.19 1.02
C ASP A 80 -21.54 -6.50 1.03
N LEU A 81 -21.31 -5.54 1.94
CA LEU A 81 -19.99 -4.94 2.12
C LEU A 81 -18.97 -5.98 2.62
N ARG A 82 -19.34 -6.81 3.60
CA ARG A 82 -18.47 -7.87 4.13
C ARG A 82 -18.12 -8.92 3.07
N GLU A 83 -19.08 -9.27 2.23
CA GLU A 83 -18.87 -10.18 1.09
C GLU A 83 -17.88 -9.58 0.09
N ARG A 84 -18.05 -8.31 -0.30
CA ARG A 84 -17.15 -7.63 -1.23
C ARG A 84 -15.75 -7.42 -0.66
N LEU A 85 -15.62 -7.12 0.64
CA LEU A 85 -14.32 -7.08 1.33
C LEU A 85 -13.61 -8.44 1.29
N ALA A 86 -14.33 -9.53 1.56
CA ALA A 86 -13.79 -10.89 1.48
C ALA A 86 -13.36 -11.26 0.06
N ALA A 87 -14.18 -10.95 -0.96
CA ALA A 87 -13.85 -11.17 -2.36
C ALA A 87 -12.61 -10.35 -2.80
N GLY A 88 -12.49 -9.10 -2.33
CA GLY A 88 -11.31 -8.27 -2.56
C GLY A 88 -10.03 -8.88 -1.99
N LEU A 89 -10.09 -9.41 -0.76
CA LEU A 89 -8.97 -10.13 -0.14
C LEU A 89 -8.57 -11.38 -0.93
N SER A 90 -9.53 -12.20 -1.36
CA SER A 90 -9.26 -13.37 -2.20
C SER A 90 -8.63 -12.98 -3.53
N THR A 91 -9.10 -11.89 -4.15
CA THR A 91 -8.54 -11.36 -5.40
C THR A 91 -7.08 -10.95 -5.20
N LEU A 92 -6.78 -10.15 -4.18
CA LEU A 92 -5.40 -9.73 -3.88
C LEU A 92 -4.48 -10.91 -3.54
N ALA A 93 -5.00 -11.93 -2.84
CA ALA A 93 -4.25 -13.14 -2.54
C ALA A 93 -3.90 -13.95 -3.81
N MET A 94 -4.80 -13.98 -4.81
CA MET A 94 -4.49 -14.57 -6.11
C MET A 94 -3.47 -13.74 -6.89
N VAL A 95 -3.64 -12.41 -6.94
CA VAL A 95 -2.69 -11.51 -7.61
C VAL A 95 -1.29 -11.61 -6.98
N ALA A 96 -1.20 -11.79 -5.66
CA ALA A 96 0.06 -11.98 -4.94
C ALA A 96 0.85 -13.23 -5.36
N GLN A 97 0.15 -14.26 -5.86
CA GLN A 97 0.75 -15.52 -6.32
C GLN A 97 1.21 -15.46 -7.78
N SER A 98 0.77 -14.45 -8.54
CA SER A 98 1.14 -14.27 -9.94
C SER A 98 2.56 -13.73 -10.11
N HIS A 99 3.14 -13.93 -11.29
CA HIS A 99 4.43 -13.35 -11.63
C HIS A 99 4.38 -11.82 -11.56
N ARG A 100 5.23 -11.26 -10.70
CA ARG A 100 5.21 -9.83 -10.34
C ARG A 100 5.44 -8.90 -11.53
N ASP A 101 6.20 -9.34 -12.52
CA ASP A 101 6.56 -8.53 -13.69
C ASP A 101 5.65 -8.78 -14.89
N ALA A 102 4.67 -9.68 -14.76
CA ALA A 102 3.76 -9.98 -15.86
C ALA A 102 2.77 -8.83 -16.05
N PRO A 103 2.54 -8.35 -17.29
CA PRO A 103 1.59 -7.27 -17.55
C PRO A 103 0.16 -7.64 -17.14
N THR A 104 -0.23 -8.92 -17.23
CA THR A 104 -1.52 -9.42 -16.73
C THR A 104 -1.68 -9.24 -15.22
N THR A 105 -0.62 -9.43 -14.42
CA THR A 105 -0.63 -9.16 -12.98
C THR A 105 -0.87 -7.69 -12.69
N HIS A 106 -0.23 -6.79 -13.45
CA HIS A 106 -0.39 -5.35 -13.28
C HIS A 106 -1.79 -4.86 -13.66
N VAL A 107 -2.39 -5.42 -14.72
CA VAL A 107 -3.78 -5.14 -15.11
C VAL A 107 -4.75 -5.63 -14.02
N ALA A 108 -4.60 -6.87 -13.57
CA ALA A 108 -5.44 -7.44 -12.51
C ALA A 108 -5.32 -6.64 -11.20
N LEU A 109 -4.10 -6.25 -10.83
CA LEU A 109 -3.85 -5.42 -9.66
C LEU A 109 -4.53 -4.05 -9.80
N ALA A 110 -4.44 -3.40 -10.96
CA ALA A 110 -5.10 -2.11 -11.18
C ALA A 110 -6.62 -2.19 -10.96
N GLY A 111 -7.27 -3.25 -11.48
CA GLY A 111 -8.68 -3.52 -11.22
C GLY A 111 -8.99 -3.74 -9.74
N ALA A 112 -8.19 -4.56 -9.06
CA ALA A 112 -8.35 -4.82 -7.63
C ALA A 112 -8.20 -3.55 -6.77
N LEU A 113 -7.26 -2.66 -7.12
CA LEU A 113 -7.07 -1.37 -6.43
C LEU A 113 -8.25 -0.42 -6.64
N HIS A 114 -8.87 -0.41 -7.83
CA HIS A 114 -10.10 0.36 -8.06
C HIS A 114 -11.27 -0.14 -7.22
N TRP A 115 -11.44 -1.47 -7.11
CA TRP A 115 -12.46 -2.04 -6.22
C TRP A 115 -12.17 -1.70 -4.74
N ALA A 116 -10.92 -1.77 -4.32
CA ALA A 116 -10.53 -1.40 -2.96
C ALA A 116 -10.84 0.07 -2.66
N ALA A 117 -10.56 1.00 -3.58
CA ALA A 117 -10.88 2.41 -3.42
C ALA A 117 -12.38 2.64 -3.19
N ALA A 118 -13.26 2.00 -3.98
CA ALA A 118 -14.71 2.10 -3.79
C ALA A 118 -15.16 1.55 -2.42
N LEU A 119 -14.51 0.47 -1.94
CA LEU A 119 -14.78 -0.07 -0.60
C LEU A 119 -14.30 0.86 0.52
N TYR A 120 -13.21 1.60 0.31
CA TYR A 120 -12.74 2.61 1.26
C TYR A 120 -13.72 3.78 1.37
N ASP A 121 -14.28 4.24 0.26
CA ASP A 121 -15.27 5.32 0.23
C ASP A 121 -16.55 4.91 0.96
N GLU A 122 -17.06 3.70 0.69
CA GLU A 122 -18.24 3.17 1.37
C GLU A 122 -18.01 2.96 2.88
N ALA A 123 -16.85 2.41 3.25
CA ALA A 123 -16.47 2.31 4.65
C ALA A 123 -16.33 3.70 5.29
N GLY A 124 -15.80 4.70 4.57
CA GLY A 124 -15.69 6.07 5.02
C GLY A 124 -17.05 6.69 5.37
N ALA A 125 -18.07 6.44 4.55
CA ALA A 125 -19.43 6.87 4.84
C ALA A 125 -19.98 6.20 6.11
N LEU A 126 -19.73 4.91 6.32
CA LEU A 126 -20.12 4.20 7.54
C LEU A 126 -19.38 4.74 8.78
N TRP A 127 -18.07 4.98 8.68
CA TRP A 127 -17.27 5.57 9.75
C TRP A 127 -17.77 6.95 10.16
N ALA A 128 -18.18 7.77 9.20
CA ALA A 128 -18.72 9.11 9.44
C ALA A 128 -20.02 9.12 10.26
N THR A 129 -20.74 8.00 10.35
CA THR A 129 -21.95 7.87 11.19
C THR A 129 -21.63 7.77 12.68
N THR A 130 -20.38 7.49 13.05
CA THR A 130 -19.94 7.32 14.44
C THR A 130 -18.76 8.25 14.80
N PRO A 131 -18.93 9.59 14.73
CA PRO A 131 -17.83 10.56 14.88
C PRO A 131 -17.17 10.55 16.27
N GLU A 132 -17.91 10.11 17.29
CA GLU A 132 -17.40 10.01 18.67
C GLU A 132 -16.45 8.83 18.89
N ASP A 133 -16.42 7.87 17.98
CA ASP A 133 -15.51 6.72 18.06
C ASP A 133 -14.08 7.14 17.66
N PRO A 134 -13.07 6.90 18.52
CA PRO A 134 -11.67 7.14 18.18
C PRO A 134 -11.20 6.47 16.88
N ALA A 135 -11.71 5.29 16.54
CA ALA A 135 -11.38 4.59 15.30
C ALA A 135 -11.92 5.32 14.06
N SER A 136 -13.15 5.86 14.13
CA SER A 136 -13.72 6.69 13.06
C SER A 136 -12.88 7.92 12.81
N ARG A 137 -12.46 8.62 13.89
CA ARG A 137 -11.63 9.83 13.78
C ARG A 137 -10.30 9.53 13.11
N ARG A 138 -9.64 8.43 13.49
CA ARG A 138 -8.39 8.01 12.83
C ARG A 138 -8.62 7.68 11.37
N TRP A 139 -9.64 6.89 11.04
CA TRP A 139 -9.95 6.54 9.64
C TRP A 139 -10.16 7.79 8.77
N LEU A 140 -11.00 8.73 9.22
CA LEU A 140 -11.33 9.94 8.48
C LEU A 140 -10.11 10.88 8.33
N ARG A 141 -9.30 11.02 9.40
CA ARG A 141 -8.03 11.77 9.36
C ARG A 141 -7.05 11.14 8.35
N ASP A 142 -6.97 9.82 8.33
CA ASP A 142 -5.93 9.09 7.60
C ASP A 142 -6.32 8.74 6.15
N ALA A 143 -7.58 8.93 5.76
CA ALA A 143 -8.09 8.67 4.42
C ALA A 143 -7.24 9.23 3.25
N PRO A 144 -6.58 10.42 3.36
CA PRO A 144 -5.68 10.90 2.31
C PRO A 144 -4.55 9.92 1.95
N LEU A 145 -4.14 9.04 2.87
CA LEU A 145 -3.13 8.00 2.63
C LEU A 145 -3.46 7.14 1.40
N PHE A 146 -4.73 6.84 1.15
CA PHE A 146 -5.12 5.92 0.07
C PHE A 146 -4.82 6.47 -1.33
N SER A 147 -4.73 7.80 -1.47
CA SER A 147 -4.36 8.46 -2.74
C SER A 147 -2.85 8.54 -2.98
N VAL A 148 -2.01 8.22 -2.00
CA VAL A 148 -0.56 8.25 -2.15
C VAL A 148 -0.15 7.26 -3.26
N ALA A 149 0.74 7.72 -4.15
CA ALA A 149 1.26 6.97 -5.30
C ALA A 149 0.22 6.62 -6.41
N ALA A 150 -0.96 7.26 -6.43
CA ALA A 150 -1.97 7.04 -7.48
C ALA A 150 -1.41 7.17 -8.91
N SER A 151 -0.60 8.19 -9.18
CA SER A 151 0.02 8.41 -10.51
C SER A 151 0.95 7.25 -10.92
N ALA A 152 1.74 6.72 -9.99
CA ALA A 152 2.64 5.60 -10.27
C ALA A 152 1.85 4.32 -10.60
N ARG A 153 0.74 4.06 -9.92
CA ARG A 153 -0.16 2.93 -10.19
C ARG A 153 -0.80 3.03 -11.57
N GLN A 154 -1.28 4.22 -11.94
CA GLN A 154 -1.88 4.50 -13.25
C GLN A 154 -0.87 4.27 -14.38
N GLN A 155 0.36 4.78 -14.23
CA GLN A 155 1.42 4.57 -15.23
C GLN A 155 1.79 3.09 -15.38
N ARG A 156 1.85 2.32 -14.29
CA ARG A 156 2.11 0.88 -14.34
C ARG A 156 1.00 0.14 -15.10
N ALA A 157 -0.26 0.49 -14.84
CA ALA A 157 -1.41 -0.10 -15.55
C ALA A 157 -1.41 0.25 -17.05
N ALA A 158 -1.13 1.49 -17.42
CA ALA A 158 -1.06 1.93 -18.81
C ALA A 158 0.01 1.15 -19.60
N ARG A 159 1.24 1.06 -19.06
CA ARG A 159 2.32 0.28 -19.67
C ARG A 159 1.99 -1.21 -19.81
N ALA A 160 1.28 -1.77 -18.83
CA ALA A 160 0.87 -3.16 -18.90
C ALA A 160 -0.15 -3.40 -20.03
N TRP A 161 -1.08 -2.47 -20.26
CA TRP A 161 -1.99 -2.53 -21.39
C TRP A 161 -1.28 -2.39 -22.74
N GLU A 162 -0.33 -1.47 -22.86
CA GLU A 162 0.50 -1.33 -24.07
C GLU A 162 1.22 -2.64 -24.41
N GLN A 163 1.78 -3.33 -23.41
CA GLN A 163 2.47 -4.61 -23.62
C GLN A 163 1.55 -5.76 -24.04
N LEU A 164 0.28 -5.74 -23.62
CA LEU A 164 -0.70 -6.79 -23.99
C LEU A 164 -1.31 -6.55 -25.38
N GLN A 165 -1.18 -5.35 -25.92
CA GLN A 165 -1.67 -4.97 -27.25
C GLN A 165 -0.60 -5.08 -28.34
N ALA A 166 0.67 -5.26 -27.95
CA ALA A 166 1.82 -5.49 -28.83
C ALA A 166 1.91 -6.95 -29.25
#